data_AF-A0AAJ2J7A8-F1
#
_entry.id   AF-A0AAJ2J7A8-F1
#
_cell.length_a   1.000
_cell.length_b   1.000
_cell.length_c   1.000
_cell.angle_alpha   90.00
_cell.angle_beta   90.00
_cell.angle_gamma   90.00
#
_symmetry.space_group_name_H-M   'P 1'
#
loop_
_entity.id
_entity.type
_entity.pdbx_description
1 polymer ?
#
loop_
_entity_poly.entity_id
_entity_poly.type
_entity_poly.pdbx_seq_one_letter_code
_entity_poly.pdbx_strand_id
1 'polypeptide(L)'
;MKEELMLLSIILGPLLLAPVLIMLVLGWSSFRLNPEKGLLKQGLLWLCILIPVLYFFIFGAIAWHGYEIDISSNGLATFFNISTIPLTFLSLTIPLAVLISRFHATEQTAKQIAITAHKNNLDAFYSHRKELFSYFDRLEGADYFGVFNGLFKIHPRIHKNFFKGNPNSGIPEVNTDMFSSIERLLGTARWQIDYILKNKDPEKVFSLYLLNACVTIHNLSYTLGLPEIYNELSAKGIYLDIEVEGKGQEKYLSIGTTTDDLVAAYRYSNDYFKNLCDFAGYEKAEVKEEHKYIETGGKFRTINVPGTIEMLHANEISKLVNEQKA
;
A
#
# COMPACT_ATOMS: atom_id res chain seq x y z
N MET A 1 33.06 26.34 -57.99
CA MET A 1 33.43 26.82 -56.63
C MET A 1 32.50 27.89 -56.06
N LYS A 2 32.32 29.07 -56.69
CA LYS A 2 31.49 30.17 -56.10
C LYS A 2 29.98 29.84 -56.08
N GLU A 3 29.46 29.26 -57.16
CA GLU A 3 28.04 28.86 -57.25
C GLU A 3 27.70 27.67 -56.34
N GLU A 4 28.61 26.70 -56.21
CA GLU A 4 28.47 25.56 -55.29
C GLU A 4 28.43 26.04 -53.83
N LEU A 5 29.27 27.01 -53.46
CA LEU A 5 29.28 27.61 -52.13
C LEU A 5 27.97 28.37 -51.83
N MET A 6 27.44 29.06 -52.84
CA MET A 6 26.16 29.77 -52.75
C MET A 6 24.99 28.79 -52.58
N LEU A 7 24.97 27.70 -53.34
CA LEU A 7 23.97 26.64 -53.20
C LEU A 7 24.02 26.00 -51.80
N LEU A 8 25.22 25.68 -51.30
CA LEU A 8 25.41 25.17 -49.95
C LEU A 8 24.89 26.14 -48.88
N SER A 9 25.12 27.45 -49.06
CA SER A 9 24.64 28.47 -48.12
C SER A 9 23.11 28.59 -48.12
N ILE A 10 22.46 28.43 -49.28
CA ILE A 10 21.00 28.45 -49.41
C ILE A 10 20.38 27.24 -48.70
N ILE A 11 21.00 26.06 -48.85
CA ILE A 11 20.49 24.82 -48.25
C ILE A 11 20.75 24.81 -46.74
N LEU A 12 21.99 25.03 -46.30
CA LEU A 12 22.37 24.87 -44.89
C LEU A 12 22.12 26.12 -44.04
N GLY A 13 22.04 27.30 -44.65
CA GLY A 13 21.88 28.57 -43.96
C GLY A 13 20.68 28.59 -43.01
N PRO A 14 19.45 28.33 -43.47
CA PRO A 14 18.25 28.27 -42.62
C PRO A 14 18.35 27.22 -41.51
N LEU A 15 18.92 26.05 -41.83
CA LEU A 15 19.08 24.93 -40.89
C LEU A 15 20.05 25.25 -39.75
N LEU A 16 21.04 26.12 -39.98
CA LEU A 16 21.98 26.56 -38.96
C LEU A 16 21.51 27.83 -38.23
N LEU A 17 20.91 28.77 -38.97
CA LEU A 17 20.47 30.05 -38.43
C LEU A 17 19.29 29.89 -37.45
N ALA A 18 18.28 29.09 -37.80
CA ALA A 18 17.09 28.94 -36.96
C ALA A 18 17.41 28.38 -35.56
N PRO A 19 18.21 27.29 -35.40
CA PRO A 19 18.62 26.83 -34.09
C PRO A 19 19.40 27.87 -33.29
N VAL A 20 20.30 28.63 -33.93
CA VAL A 20 21.08 29.68 -33.24
C VAL A 20 20.15 30.78 -32.70
N LEU A 21 19.22 31.28 -33.52
CA LEU A 21 18.26 32.30 -33.10
C LEU A 21 17.38 31.81 -31.93
N ILE A 22 16.90 30.57 -32.01
CA ILE A 22 16.07 29.98 -30.95
C ILE A 22 16.89 29.76 -29.68
N MET A 23 18.14 29.30 -29.80
CA MET A 23 19.05 29.09 -28.68
C MET A 23 19.31 30.40 -27.93
N LEU A 24 19.48 31.52 -28.63
CA LEU A 24 19.69 32.84 -28.01
C LEU A 24 18.47 33.30 -27.19
N VAL A 25 17.26 32.93 -27.59
CA VAL A 25 16.01 33.39 -26.94
C VAL A 25 15.51 32.42 -25.86
N LEU A 26 15.54 31.11 -26.14
CA LEU A 26 14.95 30.07 -25.29
C LEU A 26 15.99 29.15 -24.62
N GLY A 27 17.26 29.25 -25.00
CA GLY A 27 18.33 28.43 -24.49
C GLY A 27 18.38 27.02 -25.10
N TRP A 28 19.51 26.34 -24.93
CA TRP A 28 19.76 24.99 -25.45
C TRP A 28 18.75 23.94 -24.96
N SER A 29 18.30 24.08 -23.70
CA SER A 29 17.35 23.14 -23.09
C SER A 29 15.97 23.10 -23.77
N SER A 30 15.66 24.07 -24.64
CA SER A 30 14.39 24.16 -25.36
C SER A 30 14.27 23.18 -26.54
N PHE A 31 15.37 22.60 -27.02
CA PHE A 31 15.38 21.63 -28.13
C PHE A 31 15.01 20.20 -27.71
N ARG A 32 14.61 20.02 -26.45
CA ARG A 32 14.02 18.78 -25.94
C ARG A 32 12.59 19.08 -25.52
N LEU A 33 11.65 18.23 -25.93
CA LEU A 33 10.28 18.34 -25.43
C LEU A 33 10.27 18.19 -23.91
N ASN A 34 9.59 19.13 -23.26
CA ASN A 34 9.39 19.11 -21.83
C ASN A 34 7.89 19.21 -21.53
N PRO A 35 7.27 18.16 -20.97
CA PRO A 35 5.83 18.15 -20.68
C PRO A 35 5.42 19.16 -19.60
N GLU A 36 6.35 19.61 -18.75
CA GLU A 36 6.09 20.56 -17.66
C GLU A 36 6.03 22.01 -18.13
N LYS A 37 6.49 22.30 -19.35
CA LYS A 37 6.48 23.64 -19.95
C LYS A 37 5.44 23.71 -21.07
N GLY A 38 4.82 24.87 -21.22
CA GLY A 38 3.89 25.12 -22.33
C GLY A 38 4.54 24.99 -23.71
N LEU A 39 3.74 24.69 -24.73
CA LEU A 39 4.20 24.42 -26.10
C LEU A 39 5.05 25.57 -26.69
N LEU A 40 4.72 26.84 -26.38
CA LEU A 40 5.45 28.01 -26.88
C LEU A 40 6.89 28.11 -26.34
N LYS A 41 7.21 27.40 -25.25
CA LYS A 41 8.56 27.34 -24.68
C LYS A 41 9.42 26.23 -25.29
N GLN A 42 8.86 25.44 -26.22
CA GLN A 42 9.56 24.35 -26.90
C GLN A 42 10.26 24.91 -28.15
N GLY A 43 11.59 24.85 -28.20
CA GLY A 43 12.39 25.30 -29.33
C GLY A 43 12.10 24.51 -30.61
N LEU A 44 11.71 23.25 -30.48
CA LEU A 44 11.31 22.40 -31.62
C LEU A 44 10.10 22.95 -32.38
N LEU A 45 9.13 23.57 -31.69
CA LEU A 45 8.00 24.24 -32.36
C LEU A 45 8.52 25.38 -33.24
N TRP A 46 9.39 26.21 -32.68
CA TRP A 46 9.95 27.35 -33.38
C TRP A 46 10.86 26.95 -34.53
N LEU A 47 11.55 25.80 -34.48
CA LEU A 47 12.30 25.27 -35.63
C LEU A 47 11.34 24.95 -36.79
N CYS A 48 10.23 24.28 -36.50
CA CYS A 48 9.22 23.92 -37.48
C CYS A 48 8.53 25.14 -38.12
N ILE A 49 8.60 26.31 -37.49
CA ILE A 49 8.06 27.57 -38.01
C ILE A 49 9.15 28.38 -38.72
N LEU A 50 10.30 28.57 -38.08
CA LEU A 50 11.36 29.46 -38.59
C LEU A 50 12.07 28.87 -39.79
N ILE A 51 12.33 27.56 -39.84
CA ILE A 51 13.03 26.96 -40.99
C ILE A 51 12.22 27.15 -42.28
N PRO A 52 10.92 26.80 -42.36
CA PRO A 52 10.16 27.01 -43.59
C PRO A 52 9.93 28.49 -43.93
N VAL A 53 9.80 29.37 -42.91
CA VAL A 53 9.72 30.83 -43.12
C VAL A 53 11.01 31.39 -43.71
N LEU A 54 12.18 30.95 -43.22
CA LEU A 54 13.48 31.37 -43.78
C LEU A 54 13.63 30.89 -45.23
N TYR A 55 13.24 29.65 -45.53
CA TYR A 55 13.23 29.16 -46.92
C TYR A 55 12.25 29.93 -47.81
N PHE A 56 11.07 30.30 -47.32
CA PHE A 56 10.14 31.16 -48.07
C PHE A 56 10.81 32.46 -48.52
N PHE A 57 11.52 33.16 -47.63
CA PHE A 57 12.18 34.42 -48.00
C PHE A 57 13.39 34.21 -48.91
N ILE A 58 14.19 33.16 -48.69
CA ILE A 58 15.37 32.88 -49.54
C ILE A 58 14.94 32.51 -50.96
N PHE A 59 14.04 31.54 -51.11
CA PHE A 59 13.53 31.16 -52.44
C PHE A 59 12.66 32.26 -53.04
N GLY A 60 11.98 33.06 -52.22
CA GLY A 60 11.22 34.23 -52.66
C GLY A 60 12.14 35.26 -53.30
N ALA A 61 13.24 35.64 -52.64
CA ALA A 61 14.22 36.58 -53.18
C ALA A 61 14.79 36.14 -54.54
N ILE A 62 14.95 34.83 -54.76
CA ILE A 62 15.37 34.27 -56.05
C ILE A 62 14.23 34.33 -57.07
N ALA A 63 13.03 33.90 -56.71
CA ALA A 63 11.88 33.83 -57.61
C ALA A 63 11.35 35.21 -58.04
N TRP A 64 11.48 36.22 -57.17
CA TRP A 64 10.99 37.58 -57.41
C TRP A 64 12.02 38.48 -58.10
N HIS A 65 13.23 37.97 -58.35
CA HIS A 65 14.28 38.75 -58.98
C HIS A 65 13.86 39.19 -60.39
N GLY A 66 13.87 40.51 -60.63
CA GLY A 66 13.48 41.10 -61.92
C GLY A 66 11.98 41.37 -62.09
N TYR A 67 11.16 41.13 -61.05
CA TYR A 67 9.74 41.49 -61.05
C TYR A 67 9.48 42.78 -60.24
N GLU A 68 8.46 43.53 -60.64
CA GLU A 68 7.95 44.69 -59.89
C GLU A 68 6.63 44.34 -59.19
N ILE A 69 6.30 45.09 -58.13
CA ILE A 69 5.07 44.88 -57.37
C ILE A 69 3.88 45.41 -58.18
N ASP A 70 2.99 44.52 -58.58
CA ASP A 70 1.70 44.84 -59.19
C ASP A 70 0.55 44.26 -58.35
N ILE A 71 -0.33 45.14 -57.85
CA ILE A 71 -1.48 44.79 -56.98
C ILE A 71 -2.73 44.49 -57.83
N SER A 72 -2.61 44.44 -59.16
CA SER A 72 -3.68 44.02 -60.04
C SER A 72 -3.99 42.52 -59.92
N SER A 73 -5.15 42.10 -60.45
CA SER A 73 -5.49 40.67 -60.55
C SER A 73 -4.43 39.86 -61.34
N ASN A 74 -3.82 40.46 -62.37
CA ASN A 74 -2.77 39.81 -63.15
C ASN A 74 -1.46 39.74 -62.35
N GLY A 75 -1.13 40.79 -61.60
CA GLY A 75 0.01 40.81 -60.70
C GLY A 75 -0.07 39.72 -59.63
N LEU A 76 -1.24 39.53 -59.02
CA LEU A 76 -1.46 38.47 -58.04
C LEU A 76 -1.34 37.05 -58.65
N ALA A 77 -1.89 36.84 -59.85
CA ALA A 77 -1.77 35.57 -60.55
C ALA A 77 -0.30 35.23 -60.89
N THR A 78 0.45 36.23 -61.37
CA THR A 78 1.90 36.10 -61.60
C THR A 78 2.64 35.79 -60.31
N PHE A 79 2.34 36.49 -59.21
CA PHE A 79 2.95 36.23 -57.91
C PHE A 79 2.77 34.78 -57.45
N PHE A 80 1.55 34.23 -57.55
CA PHE A 80 1.31 32.83 -57.19
C PHE A 80 2.09 31.86 -58.07
N ASN A 81 2.15 32.12 -59.39
CA ASN A 81 2.87 31.28 -60.33
C ASN A 81 4.37 31.23 -60.00
N ILE A 82 5.01 32.40 -59.87
CA ILE A 82 6.46 32.48 -59.58
C ILE A 82 6.79 32.05 -58.15
N SER A 83 5.87 32.20 -57.19
CA SER A 83 6.08 31.86 -55.78
C SER A 83 5.71 30.43 -55.41
N THR A 84 5.49 29.54 -56.39
CA THR A 84 5.10 28.15 -56.13
C THR A 84 6.03 27.45 -55.13
N ILE A 85 7.37 27.54 -55.34
CA ILE A 85 8.37 26.94 -54.43
C ILE A 85 8.40 27.65 -53.06
N PRO A 86 8.53 28.99 -52.97
CA PRO A 86 8.44 29.71 -51.70
C PRO A 86 7.19 29.35 -50.88
N LEU A 87 6.01 29.40 -51.50
CA LEU A 87 4.74 29.11 -50.83
C LEU A 87 4.65 27.65 -50.40
N THR A 88 5.26 26.72 -51.13
CA THR A 88 5.37 25.32 -50.71
C THR A 88 6.12 25.21 -49.39
N PHE A 89 7.30 25.85 -49.26
CA PHE A 89 8.01 25.87 -47.98
C PHE A 89 7.18 26.53 -46.88
N LEU A 90 6.59 27.70 -47.13
CA LEU A 90 5.78 28.36 -46.11
C LEU A 90 4.62 27.47 -45.64
N SER A 91 3.97 26.74 -46.54
CA SER A 91 2.87 25.84 -46.21
C SER A 91 3.28 24.68 -45.30
N LEU A 92 4.54 24.22 -45.33
CA LEU A 92 5.06 23.18 -44.42
C LEU A 92 5.07 23.61 -42.95
N THR A 93 5.00 24.92 -42.65
CA THR A 93 4.90 25.42 -41.28
C THR A 93 3.73 24.80 -40.52
N ILE A 94 2.57 24.71 -41.17
CA ILE A 94 1.33 24.22 -40.55
C ILE A 94 1.45 22.73 -40.17
N PRO A 95 1.71 21.78 -41.09
CA PRO A 95 1.79 20.37 -40.74
C PRO A 95 2.94 20.07 -39.76
N LEU A 96 4.08 20.76 -39.87
CA LEU A 96 5.19 20.56 -38.94
C LEU A 96 4.88 21.07 -37.53
N ALA A 97 4.28 22.27 -37.40
CA ALA A 97 3.86 22.80 -36.10
C ALA A 97 2.78 21.91 -35.44
N VAL A 98 1.84 21.40 -36.24
CA VAL A 98 0.82 20.44 -35.76
C VAL A 98 1.47 19.15 -35.27
N LEU A 99 2.45 18.61 -36.00
CA LEU A 99 3.16 17.39 -35.59
C LEU A 99 3.86 17.56 -34.23
N ILE A 100 4.62 18.64 -34.04
CA ILE A 100 5.30 18.92 -32.76
C ILE A 100 4.29 19.14 -31.63
N SER A 101 3.19 19.84 -31.90
CA SER A 101 2.10 20.01 -30.94
C SER A 101 1.53 18.66 -30.47
N ARG A 102 1.34 17.71 -31.40
CA ARG A 102 0.88 16.35 -31.06
C ARG A 102 1.89 15.57 -30.23
N PHE A 103 3.18 15.61 -30.58
CA PHE A 103 4.22 14.96 -29.78
C PHE A 103 4.30 15.53 -28.36
N HIS A 104 4.24 16.85 -28.22
CA HIS A 104 4.23 17.50 -26.90
C HIS A 104 3.00 17.09 -26.08
N ALA A 105 1.81 17.09 -26.69
CA ALA A 105 0.58 16.65 -26.02
C ALA A 105 0.65 15.18 -25.57
N THR A 106 1.27 14.30 -26.36
CA THR A 106 1.49 12.89 -25.99
C THR A 106 2.42 12.75 -24.80
N GLU A 107 3.53 13.49 -24.74
CA GLU A 107 4.42 13.49 -23.56
C GLU A 107 3.71 14.03 -22.31
N GLN A 108 2.93 15.10 -22.46
CA GLN A 108 2.14 15.66 -21.35
C GLN A 108 1.14 14.62 -20.82
N THR A 109 0.43 13.95 -21.71
CA THR A 109 -0.52 12.89 -21.35
C THR A 109 0.18 11.74 -20.63
N ALA A 110 1.33 11.29 -21.13
CA ALA A 110 2.12 10.23 -20.48
C ALA A 110 2.56 10.61 -19.06
N LYS A 111 3.04 11.85 -18.86
CA LYS A 111 3.40 12.37 -17.53
C LYS A 111 2.19 12.46 -16.61
N GLN A 112 1.04 12.93 -17.11
CA GLN A 112 -0.20 12.99 -16.35
C GLN A 112 -0.70 11.61 -15.93
N ILE A 113 -0.62 10.60 -16.81
CA ILE A 113 -0.95 9.21 -16.47
C ILE A 113 -0.06 8.72 -15.33
N ALA A 114 1.26 8.96 -15.39
CA ALA A 114 2.18 8.55 -14.33
C ALA A 114 1.87 9.23 -12.98
N ILE A 115 1.61 10.55 -12.98
CA ILE A 115 1.23 11.29 -11.75
C ILE A 115 -0.10 10.78 -11.20
N THR A 116 -1.08 10.56 -12.06
CA THR A 116 -2.42 10.08 -11.66
C THR A 116 -2.35 8.66 -11.12
N ALA A 117 -1.57 7.77 -11.74
CA ALA A 117 -1.36 6.42 -11.26
C ALA A 117 -0.69 6.42 -9.87
N HIS A 118 0.34 7.25 -9.67
CA HIS A 118 0.97 7.39 -8.36
C HIS A 118 0.01 7.90 -7.30
N LYS A 119 -0.78 8.95 -7.61
CA LYS A 119 -1.81 9.47 -6.71
C LYS A 119 -2.86 8.42 -6.36
N ASN A 120 -3.38 7.71 -7.37
CA ASN A 120 -4.37 6.66 -7.18
C ASN A 120 -3.83 5.54 -6.27
N ASN A 121 -2.55 5.20 -6.40
CA ASN A 121 -1.92 4.21 -5.53
C ASN A 121 -1.85 4.69 -4.07
N LEU A 122 -1.44 5.94 -3.83
CA LEU A 122 -1.43 6.53 -2.49
C LEU A 122 -2.85 6.55 -1.90
N ASP A 123 -3.82 7.05 -2.66
CA ASP A 123 -5.22 7.16 -2.22
C ASP A 123 -5.79 5.77 -1.89
N ALA A 124 -5.53 4.77 -2.73
CA ALA A 124 -5.96 3.38 -2.49
C ALA A 124 -5.34 2.78 -1.22
N PHE A 125 -4.02 2.97 -1.01
CA PHE A 125 -3.33 2.46 0.18
C PHE A 125 -3.89 3.07 1.47
N TYR A 126 -4.00 4.39 1.52
CA TYR A 126 -4.48 5.09 2.71
C TYR A 126 -5.98 4.89 2.92
N SER A 127 -6.77 4.77 1.86
CA SER A 127 -8.20 4.43 1.94
C SER A 127 -8.38 3.05 2.54
N HIS A 128 -7.69 2.02 2.04
CA HIS A 128 -7.77 0.67 2.61
C HIS A 128 -7.41 0.68 4.10
N ARG A 129 -6.33 1.38 4.49
CA ARG A 129 -5.96 1.51 5.90
C ARG A 129 -7.06 2.21 6.70
N LYS A 130 -7.60 3.32 6.22
CA LYS A 130 -8.67 4.05 6.91
C LYS A 130 -9.95 3.23 7.06
N GLU A 131 -10.33 2.47 6.04
CA GLU A 131 -11.50 1.59 6.08
C GLU A 131 -11.31 0.47 7.11
N LEU A 132 -10.11 -0.09 7.25
CA LEU A 132 -9.82 -1.07 8.31
C LEU A 132 -10.10 -0.48 9.71
N PHE A 133 -9.60 0.73 9.99
CA PHE A 133 -9.85 1.37 11.28
C PHE A 133 -11.34 1.69 11.45
N SER A 134 -11.98 2.22 10.40
CA SER A 134 -13.41 2.57 10.42
C SER A 134 -14.31 1.34 10.59
N TYR A 135 -13.89 0.17 10.09
CA TYR A 135 -14.59 -1.09 10.28
C TYR A 135 -14.56 -1.52 11.75
N PHE A 136 -13.37 -1.52 12.38
CA PHE A 136 -13.23 -1.88 13.78
C PHE A 136 -13.87 -0.87 14.75
N ASP A 137 -13.84 0.44 14.43
CA ASP A 137 -14.48 1.49 15.23
C ASP A 137 -16.01 1.37 15.29
N ARG A 138 -16.63 0.63 14.36
CA ARG A 138 -18.07 0.35 14.35
C ARG A 138 -18.44 -0.89 15.17
N LEU A 139 -17.47 -1.69 15.60
CA LEU A 139 -17.73 -2.85 16.44
C LEU A 139 -18.06 -2.37 17.85
N GLU A 140 -19.17 -2.84 18.37
CA GLU A 140 -19.52 -2.59 19.77
C GLU A 140 -18.68 -3.49 20.69
N GLY A 141 -18.38 -2.98 21.89
CA GLY A 141 -17.70 -3.77 22.90
C GLY A 141 -18.54 -4.98 23.32
N ALA A 142 -17.90 -6.11 23.58
CA ALA A 142 -18.56 -7.32 24.03
C ALA A 142 -18.09 -7.73 25.43
N ASP A 143 -19.05 -8.03 26.33
CA ASP A 143 -18.75 -8.59 27.64
C ASP A 143 -18.33 -10.06 27.52
N TYR A 144 -17.13 -10.37 28.01
CA TYR A 144 -16.62 -11.73 28.07
C TYR A 144 -16.77 -12.28 29.49
N PHE A 145 -17.98 -12.76 29.79
CA PHE A 145 -18.34 -13.42 31.05
C PHE A 145 -18.20 -12.56 32.32
N GLY A 146 -18.30 -11.23 32.21
CA GLY A 146 -17.98 -10.31 33.30
C GLY A 146 -16.49 -10.25 33.67
N VAL A 147 -15.61 -10.92 32.91
CA VAL A 147 -14.16 -10.90 33.17
C VAL A 147 -13.56 -9.58 32.71
N PHE A 148 -13.85 -9.18 31.47
CA PHE A 148 -13.47 -7.91 30.86
C PHE A 148 -14.43 -7.60 29.69
N ASN A 149 -14.41 -6.35 29.23
CA ASN A 149 -15.15 -5.92 28.04
C ASN A 149 -14.17 -5.79 26.86
N GLY A 150 -14.33 -6.60 25.81
CA GLY A 150 -13.47 -6.57 24.63
C GLY A 150 -13.86 -5.39 23.73
N LEU A 151 -12.99 -4.38 23.61
CA LEU A 151 -13.33 -3.13 22.93
C LEU A 151 -13.09 -3.16 21.41
N PHE A 152 -12.42 -4.20 20.90
CA PHE A 152 -12.06 -4.34 19.48
C PHE A 152 -11.28 -3.14 18.89
N LYS A 153 -10.57 -2.37 19.72
CA LYS A 153 -9.77 -1.25 19.22
C LYS A 153 -8.56 -1.76 18.45
N ILE A 154 -8.37 -1.23 17.24
CA ILE A 154 -7.26 -1.68 16.39
C ILE A 154 -5.94 -1.03 16.78
N HIS A 155 -4.92 -1.85 17.01
CA HIS A 155 -3.55 -1.36 17.16
C HIS A 155 -2.96 -0.96 15.78
N PRO A 156 -2.28 0.19 15.62
CA PRO A 156 -1.80 0.65 14.31
C PRO A 156 -0.86 -0.30 13.55
N ARG A 157 -0.22 -1.24 14.26
CA ARG A 157 0.66 -2.27 13.66
C ARG A 157 -0.12 -3.39 12.96
N ILE A 158 -1.42 -3.57 13.24
CA ILE A 158 -2.23 -4.62 12.62
C ILE A 158 -2.26 -4.46 11.11
N HIS A 159 -2.50 -3.25 10.60
CA HIS A 159 -2.46 -3.01 9.16
C HIS A 159 -1.11 -3.41 8.53
N LYS A 160 0.00 -3.06 9.18
CA LYS A 160 1.36 -3.40 8.71
C LYS A 160 1.65 -4.90 8.76
N ASN A 161 1.17 -5.60 9.77
CA ASN A 161 1.48 -7.03 9.97
C ASN A 161 0.63 -7.92 9.05
N PHE A 162 -0.65 -7.57 8.88
CA PHE A 162 -1.63 -8.40 8.18
C PHE A 162 -1.83 -8.05 6.71
N PHE A 163 -1.27 -6.92 6.23
CA PHE A 163 -1.34 -6.53 4.83
C PHE A 163 0.05 -6.18 4.28
N LYS A 164 0.45 -6.84 3.19
CA LYS A 164 1.71 -6.63 2.46
C LYS A 164 1.52 -5.53 1.42
N GLY A 165 2.39 -4.54 1.43
CA GLY A 165 2.35 -3.47 0.43
C GLY A 165 2.99 -2.19 0.92
N ASN A 166 3.08 -1.23 0.02
CA ASN A 166 3.54 0.12 0.31
C ASN A 166 2.67 1.14 -0.45
N PRO A 167 2.71 2.42 -0.06
CA PRO A 167 1.87 3.44 -0.69
C PRO A 167 2.06 3.58 -2.22
N ASN A 168 3.21 3.22 -2.77
CA ASN A 168 3.46 3.30 -4.22
C ASN A 168 2.80 2.16 -5.00
N SER A 169 2.40 1.07 -4.34
CA SER A 169 1.84 -0.12 -4.98
C SER A 169 0.31 -0.15 -5.01
N GLY A 170 -0.37 0.75 -4.29
CA GLY A 170 -1.83 0.81 -4.27
C GLY A 170 -2.45 -0.01 -3.13
N ILE A 171 -3.48 -0.79 -3.46
CA ILE A 171 -4.20 -1.62 -2.48
C ILE A 171 -3.24 -2.67 -1.90
N PRO A 172 -3.06 -2.74 -0.58
CA PRO A 172 -2.28 -3.80 0.06
C PRO A 172 -2.86 -5.19 -0.19
N GLU A 173 -1.98 -6.17 -0.36
CA GLU A 173 -2.36 -7.58 -0.43
C GLU A 173 -2.48 -8.19 0.97
N VAL A 174 -3.34 -9.19 1.13
CA VAL A 174 -3.48 -9.91 2.40
C VAL A 174 -2.22 -10.73 2.69
N ASN A 175 -1.69 -10.61 3.91
CA ASN A 175 -0.57 -11.43 4.37
C ASN A 175 -1.06 -12.82 4.81
N THR A 176 -1.31 -13.70 3.86
CA THR A 176 -1.80 -15.08 4.10
C THR A 176 -0.95 -15.87 5.10
N ASP A 177 0.37 -15.68 5.10
CA ASP A 177 1.29 -16.33 6.06
C ASP A 177 0.99 -15.89 7.50
N MET A 178 0.67 -14.61 7.70
CA MET A 178 0.31 -14.08 9.01
C MET A 178 -1.05 -14.60 9.47
N PHE A 179 -2.05 -14.58 8.59
CA PHE A 179 -3.38 -15.11 8.90
C PHE A 179 -3.32 -16.60 9.27
N SER A 180 -2.65 -17.41 8.45
CA SER A 180 -2.48 -18.85 8.72
C SER A 180 -1.69 -19.12 10.01
N SER A 181 -0.71 -18.27 10.35
CA SER A 181 0.03 -18.38 11.61
C SER A 181 -0.87 -18.12 12.83
N ILE A 182 -1.73 -17.11 12.78
CA ILE A 182 -2.70 -16.82 13.86
C ILE A 182 -3.74 -17.94 13.97
N GLU A 183 -4.26 -18.40 12.84
CA GLU A 183 -5.20 -19.51 12.79
C GLU A 183 -4.62 -20.79 13.43
N ARG A 184 -3.35 -21.10 13.13
CA ARG A 184 -2.64 -22.21 13.78
C ARG A 184 -2.49 -21.99 15.28
N LEU A 185 -2.12 -20.79 15.73
CA LEU A 185 -2.00 -20.46 17.15
C LEU A 185 -3.35 -20.59 17.89
N LEU A 186 -4.45 -20.13 17.28
CA LEU A 186 -5.80 -20.34 17.80
C LEU A 186 -6.16 -21.82 17.86
N GLY A 187 -5.81 -22.60 16.83
CA GLY A 187 -5.99 -24.06 16.84
C GLY A 187 -5.23 -24.75 17.97
N THR A 188 -3.97 -24.36 18.19
CA THR A 188 -3.13 -24.84 19.30
C THR A 188 -3.73 -24.46 20.66
N ALA A 189 -4.12 -23.20 20.85
CA ALA A 189 -4.75 -22.75 22.09
C ALA A 189 -6.05 -23.51 22.38
N ARG A 190 -6.89 -23.73 21.36
CA ARG A 190 -8.13 -24.50 21.48
C ARG A 190 -7.87 -25.94 21.94
N TRP A 191 -6.88 -26.60 21.35
CA TRP A 191 -6.51 -27.97 21.75
C TRP A 191 -5.98 -28.02 23.20
N GLN A 192 -5.14 -27.06 23.58
CA GLN A 192 -4.61 -26.96 24.96
C GLN A 192 -5.74 -26.76 25.96
N ILE A 193 -6.67 -25.84 25.68
CA ILE A 193 -7.85 -25.57 26.51
C ILE A 193 -8.72 -26.83 26.62
N ASP A 194 -9.03 -27.53 25.51
CA ASP A 194 -9.81 -28.78 25.56
C ASP A 194 -9.16 -29.83 26.47
N TYR A 195 -7.85 -29.97 26.39
CA TYR A 195 -7.09 -30.94 27.18
C TYR A 195 -7.14 -30.61 28.68
N ILE A 196 -6.97 -29.34 29.04
CA ILE A 196 -7.02 -28.84 30.43
C ILE A 196 -8.43 -28.99 30.99
N LEU A 197 -9.46 -28.54 30.25
CA LEU A 197 -10.85 -28.60 30.70
C LEU A 197 -11.31 -30.02 30.95
N LYS A 198 -10.90 -30.98 30.10
CA LYS A 198 -11.25 -32.40 30.27
C LYS A 198 -10.35 -33.13 31.28
N ASN A 199 -9.31 -32.48 31.80
CA ASN A 199 -8.32 -33.07 32.70
C ASN A 199 -7.83 -34.45 32.22
N LYS A 200 -7.44 -34.57 30.93
CA LYS A 200 -7.12 -35.86 30.29
C LYS A 200 -5.93 -36.58 30.93
N ASP A 201 -4.96 -35.83 31.45
CA ASP A 201 -3.76 -36.33 32.14
C ASP A 201 -3.41 -35.39 33.30
N PRO A 202 -3.87 -35.69 34.53
CA PRO A 202 -3.71 -34.81 35.69
C PRO A 202 -2.26 -34.42 35.98
N GLU A 203 -1.29 -35.29 35.69
CA GLU A 203 0.13 -35.02 35.96
C GLU A 203 0.70 -33.94 35.04
N LYS A 204 0.16 -33.79 33.81
CA LYS A 204 0.65 -32.82 32.82
C LYS A 204 -0.17 -31.55 32.74
N VAL A 205 -1.34 -31.51 33.36
CA VAL A 205 -2.31 -30.42 33.21
C VAL A 205 -1.79 -29.09 33.76
N PHE A 206 -1.00 -29.10 34.84
CA PHE A 206 -0.33 -27.90 35.35
C PHE A 206 0.61 -27.29 34.30
N SER A 207 1.55 -28.09 33.78
CA SER A 207 2.52 -27.65 32.78
C SER A 207 1.82 -27.20 31.49
N LEU A 208 0.79 -27.94 31.04
CA LEU A 208 0.04 -27.58 29.85
C LEU A 208 -0.77 -26.29 30.02
N TYR A 209 -1.27 -26.00 31.22
CA TYR A 209 -1.95 -24.74 31.51
C TYR A 209 -0.96 -23.57 31.48
N LEU A 210 0.09 -23.63 32.29
CA LEU A 210 0.95 -22.47 32.54
C LEU A 210 2.01 -22.27 31.45
N LEU A 211 2.69 -23.34 31.04
CA LEU A 211 3.81 -23.27 30.09
C LEU A 211 3.36 -23.25 28.62
N ASN A 212 2.11 -23.65 28.35
CA ASN A 212 1.59 -23.78 26.99
C ASN A 212 0.36 -22.89 26.75
N ALA A 213 -0.76 -23.11 27.42
CA ALA A 213 -2.00 -22.37 27.16
C ALA A 213 -1.84 -20.87 27.46
N CYS A 214 -1.32 -20.52 28.64
CA CYS A 214 -1.12 -19.12 29.02
C CYS A 214 -0.14 -18.40 28.07
N VAL A 215 0.98 -19.05 27.75
CA VAL A 215 1.99 -18.53 26.80
C VAL A 215 1.38 -18.31 25.41
N THR A 216 0.59 -19.27 24.91
CA THR A 216 -0.04 -19.18 23.59
C THR A 216 -1.05 -18.04 23.52
N ILE A 217 -1.88 -17.87 24.56
CA ILE A 217 -2.86 -16.78 24.65
C ILE A 217 -2.18 -15.41 24.78
N HIS A 218 -1.14 -15.29 25.62
CA HIS A 218 -0.37 -14.04 25.68
C HIS A 218 0.25 -13.70 24.32
N ASN A 219 0.84 -14.68 23.63
CA ASN A 219 1.40 -14.47 22.30
C ASN A 219 0.33 -14.00 21.28
N LEU A 220 -0.85 -14.64 21.28
CA LEU A 220 -1.99 -14.21 20.47
C LEU A 220 -2.36 -12.76 20.79
N SER A 221 -2.48 -12.41 22.07
CA SER A 221 -2.86 -11.06 22.50
C SER A 221 -1.86 -9.98 22.07
N TYR A 222 -0.55 -10.24 22.18
CA TYR A 222 0.47 -9.28 21.74
C TYR A 222 0.48 -9.15 20.21
N THR A 223 0.28 -10.25 19.50
CA THR A 223 0.31 -10.26 18.05
C THR A 223 -0.92 -9.57 17.44
N LEU A 224 -2.08 -9.77 18.05
CA LEU A 224 -3.36 -9.13 17.68
C LEU A 224 -3.54 -7.75 18.32
N GLY A 225 -2.66 -7.34 19.23
CA GLY A 225 -2.70 -6.03 19.88
C GLY A 225 -3.90 -5.85 20.82
N LEU A 226 -4.19 -6.86 21.65
CA LEU A 226 -5.34 -6.94 22.55
C LEU A 226 -4.99 -6.54 24.01
N PRO A 227 -5.01 -5.25 24.37
CA PRO A 227 -4.63 -4.76 25.70
C PRO A 227 -5.51 -5.30 26.82
N GLU A 228 -6.76 -5.66 26.54
CA GLU A 228 -7.66 -6.25 27.53
C GLU A 228 -7.09 -7.57 28.09
N ILE A 229 -6.30 -8.29 27.30
CA ILE A 229 -5.64 -9.52 27.75
C ILE A 229 -4.28 -9.21 28.39
N TYR A 230 -3.38 -8.53 27.67
CA TYR A 230 -2.00 -8.35 28.15
C TYR A 230 -1.82 -7.25 29.21
N ASN A 231 -2.83 -6.40 29.44
CA ASN A 231 -2.84 -5.43 30.55
C ASN A 231 -3.87 -5.81 31.62
N GLU A 232 -5.17 -5.86 31.26
CA GLU A 232 -6.24 -6.00 32.27
C GLU A 232 -6.29 -7.40 32.87
N LEU A 233 -6.39 -8.43 32.02
CA LEU A 233 -6.43 -9.82 32.49
C LEU A 233 -5.09 -10.26 33.11
N SER A 234 -3.98 -9.76 32.56
CA SER A 234 -2.64 -9.98 33.09
C SER A 234 -2.46 -9.44 34.51
N ALA A 235 -3.16 -8.37 34.89
CA ALA A 235 -3.14 -7.85 36.25
C ALA A 235 -3.82 -8.78 37.28
N LYS A 236 -4.71 -9.67 36.82
CA LYS A 236 -5.32 -10.73 37.65
C LYS A 236 -4.47 -12.01 37.69
N GLY A 237 -3.50 -12.13 36.78
CA GLY A 237 -2.63 -13.30 36.66
C GLY A 237 -1.61 -13.39 37.79
N ILE A 238 -1.07 -14.60 37.97
CA ILE A 238 -0.01 -14.90 38.93
C ILE A 238 1.28 -15.16 38.17
N TYR A 239 2.34 -14.49 38.59
CA TYR A 239 3.69 -14.78 38.11
C TYR A 239 4.31 -15.91 38.90
N LEU A 240 4.92 -16.85 38.18
CA LEU A 240 5.65 -17.98 38.75
C LEU A 240 7.01 -18.13 38.07
N ASP A 241 8.05 -18.25 38.88
CA ASP A 241 9.38 -18.67 38.44
C ASP A 241 9.44 -20.20 38.44
N ILE A 242 9.63 -20.79 37.26
CA ILE A 242 9.65 -22.24 37.05
C ILE A 242 10.97 -22.64 36.40
N GLU A 243 11.61 -23.66 36.96
CA GLU A 243 12.75 -24.30 36.33
C GLU A 243 12.27 -25.25 35.23
N VAL A 244 12.62 -24.93 33.99
CA VAL A 244 12.27 -25.72 32.81
C VAL A 244 13.52 -26.41 32.28
N GLU A 245 13.41 -27.73 32.07
CA GLU A 245 14.50 -28.54 31.55
C GLU A 245 15.05 -27.95 30.24
N GLY A 246 16.35 -27.67 30.23
CA GLY A 246 17.05 -27.10 29.07
C GLY A 246 16.90 -25.59 28.86
N LYS A 247 16.09 -24.89 29.67
CA LYS A 247 15.94 -23.42 29.62
C LYS A 247 16.35 -22.69 30.90
N GLY A 248 16.44 -23.42 32.01
CA GLY A 248 16.73 -22.84 33.32
C GLY A 248 15.48 -22.20 33.94
N GLN A 249 15.70 -21.29 34.88
CA GLN A 249 14.62 -20.63 35.61
C GLN A 249 14.00 -19.49 34.76
N GLU A 250 12.74 -19.66 34.37
CA GLU A 250 11.99 -18.70 33.56
C GLU A 250 10.71 -18.26 34.28
N LYS A 251 10.27 -17.03 34.02
CA LYS A 251 9.09 -16.44 34.64
C LYS A 251 7.88 -16.56 33.72
N TYR A 252 6.84 -17.22 34.20
CA TYR A 252 5.58 -17.45 33.50
C TYR A 252 4.44 -16.68 34.16
N LEU A 253 3.51 -16.18 33.36
CA LEU A 253 2.31 -15.48 33.82
C LEU A 253 1.08 -16.31 33.49
N SER A 254 0.19 -16.50 34.46
CA SER A 254 -1.11 -17.13 34.23
C SER A 254 -2.11 -16.17 33.56
N ILE A 255 -2.99 -16.72 32.73
CA ILE A 255 -4.16 -15.99 32.22
C ILE A 255 -5.24 -16.04 33.31
N GLY A 256 -5.28 -15.00 34.13
CA GLY A 256 -6.18 -14.91 35.29
C GLY A 256 -6.01 -16.09 36.27
N THR A 257 -7.10 -16.42 36.98
CA THR A 257 -7.13 -17.48 38.00
C THR A 257 -8.28 -18.47 37.84
N THR A 258 -9.17 -18.24 36.86
CA THR A 258 -10.38 -19.03 36.65
C THR A 258 -10.45 -19.62 35.24
N THR A 259 -11.31 -20.62 35.09
CA THR A 259 -11.67 -21.20 33.80
C THR A 259 -12.30 -20.16 32.87
N ASP A 260 -13.11 -19.26 33.43
CA ASP A 260 -13.73 -18.15 32.68
C ASP A 260 -12.68 -17.18 32.13
N ASP A 261 -11.61 -16.87 32.88
CA ASP A 261 -10.52 -16.01 32.42
C ASP A 261 -9.85 -16.57 31.15
N LEU A 262 -9.48 -17.85 31.17
CA LEU A 262 -8.80 -18.50 30.05
C LEU A 262 -9.69 -18.56 28.81
N VAL A 263 -10.96 -18.96 28.98
CA VAL A 263 -11.90 -19.07 27.86
C VAL A 263 -12.31 -17.70 27.33
N ALA A 264 -12.46 -16.68 28.19
CA ALA A 264 -12.70 -15.29 27.78
C ALA A 264 -11.57 -14.78 26.87
N ALA A 265 -10.32 -14.94 27.29
CA ALA A 265 -9.16 -14.49 26.51
C ALA A 265 -9.07 -15.18 25.15
N TYR A 266 -9.34 -16.50 25.10
CA TYR A 266 -9.40 -17.24 23.84
C TYR A 266 -10.53 -16.74 22.94
N ARG A 267 -11.75 -16.60 23.47
CA ARG A 267 -12.92 -16.19 22.67
C ARG A 267 -12.72 -14.80 22.10
N TYR A 268 -12.26 -13.86 22.91
CA TYR A 268 -11.96 -12.50 22.43
C TYR A 268 -10.90 -12.50 21.33
N SER A 269 -9.81 -13.26 21.50
CA SER A 269 -8.78 -13.40 20.46
C SER A 269 -9.33 -14.00 19.16
N ASN A 270 -10.18 -15.03 19.25
CA ASN A 270 -10.81 -15.67 18.10
C ASN A 270 -11.80 -14.73 17.41
N ASP A 271 -12.62 -13.99 18.16
CA ASP A 271 -13.61 -13.07 17.60
C ASP A 271 -12.95 -11.86 16.96
N TYR A 272 -11.90 -11.30 17.58
CA TYR A 272 -11.10 -10.25 16.96
C TYR A 272 -10.49 -10.72 15.63
N PHE A 273 -9.94 -11.94 15.61
CA PHE A 273 -9.39 -12.52 14.38
C PHE A 273 -10.47 -12.77 13.31
N LYS A 274 -11.68 -13.21 13.69
CA LYS A 274 -12.81 -13.34 12.74
C LYS A 274 -13.15 -12.00 12.08
N ASN A 275 -13.29 -10.93 12.86
CA ASN A 275 -13.52 -9.59 12.32
C ASN A 275 -12.42 -9.15 11.34
N LEU A 276 -11.17 -9.53 11.63
CA LEU A 276 -10.05 -9.27 10.73
C LEU A 276 -10.12 -10.10 9.44
N CYS A 277 -10.53 -11.37 9.53
CA CYS A 277 -10.78 -12.23 8.37
C CYS A 277 -11.92 -11.70 7.50
N ASP A 278 -13.03 -11.27 8.11
CA ASP A 278 -14.19 -10.73 7.42
C ASP A 278 -13.83 -9.46 6.63
N PHE A 279 -13.05 -8.56 7.24
CA PHE A 279 -12.54 -7.38 6.54
C PHE A 279 -11.59 -7.76 5.40
N ALA A 280 -10.69 -8.73 5.63
CA ALA A 280 -9.66 -9.11 4.65
C ALA A 280 -10.17 -10.05 3.55
N GLY A 281 -11.38 -10.60 3.67
CA GLY A 281 -11.87 -11.67 2.80
C GLY A 281 -11.06 -12.97 2.93
N TYR A 282 -10.49 -13.24 4.12
CA TYR A 282 -9.74 -14.47 4.38
C TYR A 282 -10.68 -15.57 4.89
N GLU A 283 -10.73 -16.70 4.19
CA GLU A 283 -11.54 -17.85 4.59
C GLU A 283 -10.84 -18.70 5.66
N LYS A 284 -11.46 -18.81 6.85
CA LYS A 284 -10.97 -19.64 7.95
C LYS A 284 -11.37 -21.10 7.76
N ALA A 285 -10.51 -22.03 8.17
CA ALA A 285 -10.85 -23.44 8.27
C ALA A 285 -11.96 -23.68 9.30
N GLU A 286 -12.83 -24.65 8.99
CA GLU A 286 -13.91 -25.04 9.89
C GLU A 286 -13.38 -25.67 11.19
N VAL A 287 -14.03 -25.29 12.29
CA VAL A 287 -13.71 -25.84 13.61
C VAL A 287 -14.46 -27.15 13.78
N LYS A 288 -13.73 -28.21 14.13
CA LYS A 288 -14.30 -29.53 14.45
C LYS A 288 -15.39 -29.41 15.53
N GLU A 289 -16.50 -30.12 15.33
CA GLU A 289 -17.68 -30.07 16.19
C GLU A 289 -17.36 -30.30 17.68
N GLU A 290 -16.43 -31.22 17.95
CA GLU A 290 -15.98 -31.59 19.30
C GLU A 290 -15.38 -30.43 20.11
N HIS A 291 -14.90 -29.36 19.45
CA HIS A 291 -14.28 -28.20 20.10
C HIS A 291 -15.15 -26.93 20.05
N LYS A 292 -16.33 -26.97 19.41
CA LYS A 292 -17.19 -25.78 19.27
C LYS A 292 -17.64 -25.19 20.61
N TYR A 293 -17.74 -26.03 21.65
CA TYR A 293 -18.13 -25.59 23.00
C TYR A 293 -17.15 -24.59 23.66
N ILE A 294 -15.90 -24.53 23.16
CA ILE A 294 -14.90 -23.55 23.60
C ILE A 294 -15.18 -22.20 22.93
N GLU A 295 -15.69 -22.19 21.69
CA GLU A 295 -15.99 -20.96 20.94
C GLU A 295 -17.36 -20.38 21.29
N THR A 296 -18.35 -21.22 21.61
CA THR A 296 -19.74 -20.78 21.83
C THR A 296 -20.39 -21.45 23.05
N GLY A 297 -21.41 -20.78 23.60
CA GLY A 297 -22.20 -21.29 24.74
C GLY A 297 -21.45 -21.31 26.08
N GLY A 298 -22.02 -21.98 27.09
CA GLY A 298 -21.47 -22.06 28.45
C GLY A 298 -21.04 -23.46 28.89
N LYS A 299 -21.05 -24.45 27.98
CA LYS A 299 -20.81 -25.87 28.31
C LYS A 299 -19.44 -26.13 28.92
N PHE A 300 -18.45 -25.29 28.63
CA PHE A 300 -17.10 -25.41 29.21
C PHE A 300 -17.12 -25.33 30.75
N ARG A 301 -18.06 -24.60 31.36
CA ARG A 301 -18.21 -24.46 32.82
C ARG A 301 -18.71 -25.73 33.51
N THR A 302 -19.32 -26.66 32.76
CA THR A 302 -19.92 -27.88 33.32
C THR A 302 -19.06 -29.12 33.09
N ILE A 303 -17.87 -28.99 32.49
CA ILE A 303 -17.01 -30.14 32.18
C ILE A 303 -16.41 -30.72 33.47
N ASN A 304 -15.85 -29.85 34.32
CA ASN A 304 -15.37 -30.18 35.66
C ASN A 304 -15.91 -29.15 36.65
N VAL A 305 -16.39 -29.62 37.80
CA VAL A 305 -16.88 -28.77 38.90
C VAL A 305 -16.27 -29.30 40.21
N PRO A 306 -15.41 -28.54 40.92
CA PRO A 306 -14.85 -27.24 40.54
C PRO A 306 -14.01 -27.30 39.26
N GLY A 307 -13.85 -26.16 38.58
CA GLY A 307 -13.10 -26.09 37.33
C GLY A 307 -11.62 -26.43 37.52
N THR A 308 -11.01 -27.04 36.50
CA THR A 308 -9.62 -27.52 36.58
C THR A 308 -8.65 -26.37 36.91
N ILE A 309 -8.87 -25.18 36.36
CA ILE A 309 -7.97 -24.03 36.59
C ILE A 309 -8.07 -23.54 38.03
N GLU A 310 -9.28 -23.45 38.56
CA GLU A 310 -9.54 -23.06 39.94
C GLU A 310 -8.86 -24.04 40.91
N MET A 311 -8.89 -25.34 40.61
CA MET A 311 -8.17 -26.36 41.38
C MET A 311 -6.64 -26.16 41.33
N LEU A 312 -6.08 -25.93 40.14
CA LEU A 312 -4.64 -25.66 39.97
C LEU A 312 -4.20 -24.42 40.75
N HIS A 313 -5.03 -23.36 40.75
CA HIS A 313 -4.77 -22.13 41.49
C HIS A 313 -4.84 -22.34 43.00
N ALA A 314 -5.82 -23.10 43.48
CA ALA A 314 -5.98 -23.39 44.91
C ALA A 314 -4.88 -24.30 45.48
N ASN A 315 -4.31 -25.19 44.67
CA ASN A 315 -3.36 -26.22 45.12
C ASN A 315 -1.93 -25.93 44.63
N GLU A 316 -1.59 -26.33 43.41
CA GLU A 316 -0.22 -26.33 42.87
C GLU A 316 0.37 -24.92 42.80
N ILE A 317 -0.37 -23.95 42.25
CA ILE A 317 0.11 -22.57 42.08
C ILE A 317 0.26 -21.89 43.44
N SER A 318 -0.74 -22.02 44.33
CA SER A 318 -0.67 -21.44 45.68
C SER A 318 0.53 -21.96 46.47
N LYS A 319 0.87 -23.26 46.34
CA LYS A 319 2.05 -23.86 46.96
C LYS A 319 3.35 -23.22 46.43
N LEU A 320 3.50 -23.12 45.11
CA LEU A 320 4.69 -22.53 44.48
C LEU A 320 4.86 -21.03 44.82
N VAL A 321 3.76 -20.27 44.87
CA VAL A 321 3.79 -18.85 45.28
C VAL A 321 4.31 -18.71 46.71
N ASN A 322 3.94 -19.62 47.61
CA ASN A 322 4.41 -19.59 49.00
C ASN A 322 5.89 -19.98 49.10
N GLU A 323 6.34 -20.94 48.31
CA GLU A 323 7.76 -21.33 48.22
C GLU A 323 8.65 -20.20 47.67
N GLN A 324 8.14 -19.38 46.73
CA GLN A 324 8.84 -18.21 46.20
C GLN A 324 8.93 -17.02 47.17
N LYS A 325 8.06 -16.99 48.19
CA LYS A 325 8.02 -15.92 49.21
C LYS A 325 8.85 -16.25 50.46
N ALA A 326 9.19 -17.53 50.65
CA ALA A 326 10.00 -18.04 51.76
C ALA A 326 11.49 -17.86 51.49
#